data_AF-A0A9D5JFP0-F1
#
_entry.id   AF-A0A9D5JFP0-F1
#
_cell.length_a   1.000
_cell.length_b   1.000
_cell.length_c   1.000
_cell.angle_alpha   90.00
_cell.angle_beta   90.00
_cell.angle_gamma   90.00
#
_symmetry.space_group_name_H-M   'P 1'
#
loop_
_entity.id
_entity.type
_entity.pdbx_description
1 polymer ?
#
loop_
_entity_poly.entity_id
_entity_poly.type
_entity_poly.pdbx_seq_one_letter_code
_entity_poly.pdbx_strand_id
1 'polypeptide(L)' 'MASTLVQAGTAKDGTFETELLLDKAVSHKIHVAVMNDIDANKDFRKAADLNYHLISNQAFYDLAQALGAKNVSLSPVH' A
#
# COMPACT_ATOMS: atom_id res chain seq x y z
N MET A 1 -6.39 1.01 16.18
CA MET A 1 -5.10 0.71 15.49
C MET A 1 -5.29 0.45 14.01
N ALA A 2 -6.21 -0.41 13.58
CA ALA A 2 -6.51 -0.61 12.15
C ALA A 2 -6.87 0.69 11.40
N SER A 3 -7.73 1.54 12.00
CA SER A 3 -8.08 2.85 11.43
C SER A 3 -6.87 3.77 11.22
N THR A 4 -5.88 3.72 12.09
CA THR A 4 -4.64 4.51 11.97
C THR A 4 -3.83 4.08 10.74
N LEU A 5 -3.76 2.78 10.46
CA LEU A 5 -3.05 2.26 9.28
C LEU A 5 -3.79 2.61 7.99
N VAL A 6 -5.13 2.49 7.98
CA VAL A 6 -5.96 2.95 6.85
C VAL A 6 -5.72 4.44 6.58
N GLN A 7 -5.79 5.29 7.61
CA GLN A 7 -5.54 6.73 7.48
C GLN A 7 -4.12 7.05 7.01
N ALA A 8 -3.12 6.31 7.49
CA ALA A 8 -1.74 6.50 7.07
C ALA A 8 -1.54 6.20 5.58
N GLY A 9 -2.23 5.21 5.01
CA GLY A 9 -2.16 4.90 3.58
C GLY A 9 -3.16 5.65 2.70
N THR A 10 -4.06 6.47 3.27
CA THR A 10 -5.06 7.20 2.48
C THR A 10 -4.51 8.55 2.02
N ALA A 11 -4.45 8.77 0.70
CA ALA A 11 -4.07 10.02 0.08
C ALA A 11 -5.13 11.12 0.31
N LYS A 12 -4.79 12.37 -0.06
CA LYS A 12 -5.70 13.52 0.14
C LYS A 12 -7.00 13.42 -0.65
N ASP A 13 -7.00 12.70 -1.76
CA ASP A 13 -8.16 12.45 -2.61
C ASP A 13 -9.01 11.25 -2.14
N GLY A 14 -8.60 10.56 -1.08
CA GLY A 14 -9.28 9.37 -0.54
C GLY A 14 -8.75 8.04 -1.05
N THR A 15 -7.81 8.02 -1.99
CA THR A 15 -7.26 6.78 -2.52
C THR A 15 -6.34 6.11 -1.51
N PHE A 16 -6.53 4.81 -1.23
CA PHE A 16 -5.57 4.06 -0.43
C PHE A 16 -4.42 3.54 -1.28
N GLU A 17 -3.19 3.86 -0.86
CA GLU A 17 -1.94 3.43 -1.46
C GLU A 17 -1.03 2.85 -0.37
N THR A 18 -0.65 1.58 -0.52
CA THR A 18 0.20 0.91 0.48
C THR A 18 1.59 1.55 0.58
N GLU A 19 2.08 2.22 -0.47
CA GLU A 19 3.34 2.96 -0.41
C GLU A 19 3.26 4.13 0.59
N LEU A 20 2.16 4.88 0.62
CA LEU A 20 1.96 5.96 1.58
C LEU A 20 1.90 5.47 3.01
N LEU A 21 1.38 4.25 3.22
CA LEU A 21 1.41 3.58 4.51
C LEU A 21 2.86 3.23 4.89
N LEU A 22 3.61 2.57 4.00
CA LEU A 22 4.99 2.17 4.25
C LEU A 22 5.91 3.38 4.49
N ASP A 23 5.76 4.44 3.71
CA ASP A 23 6.51 5.68 3.85
C ASP A 23 6.35 6.29 5.24
N LYS A 24 5.17 6.13 5.87
CA LYS A 24 4.91 6.62 7.23
C LYS A 24 5.28 5.59 8.32
N ALA A 25 5.11 4.29 8.03
CA ALA A 25 5.33 3.23 9.01
C ALA A 25 6.81 2.87 9.19
N VAL A 26 7.61 2.89 8.11
CA VAL A 26 9.04 2.53 8.14
C VAL A 26 9.97 3.62 7.61
N SER A 27 9.49 4.51 6.72
CA SER A 27 10.21 5.54 5.94
C SER A 27 10.31 5.22 4.45
N HIS A 28 10.22 6.27 3.64
CA HIS A 28 10.37 6.21 2.19
C HIS A 28 11.69 5.54 1.75
N LYS A 29 12.79 5.83 2.46
CA LYS A 29 14.10 5.25 2.14
C LYS A 29 14.11 3.72 2.30
N ILE A 30 13.49 3.20 3.35
CA ILE A 30 13.44 1.74 3.60
C ILE A 30 12.45 1.09 2.64
N HIS A 31 11.26 1.67 2.46
CA HIS A 31 10.26 1.19 1.50
C HIS A 31 10.86 1.01 0.10
N VAL A 32 11.46 2.06 -0.46
CA VAL A 32 12.05 2.02 -1.81
C VAL A 32 13.22 1.03 -1.89
N ALA A 33 14.04 0.92 -0.84
CA ALA A 33 15.13 -0.06 -0.82
C ALA A 33 14.61 -1.50 -0.94
N VAL A 34 13.55 -1.85 -0.22
CA VAL A 34 12.96 -3.20 -0.28
C VAL A 34 12.32 -3.47 -1.65
N MET A 35 11.60 -2.51 -2.24
CA MET A 35 11.00 -2.70 -3.58
C MET A 35 12.09 -2.88 -4.64
N ASN A 36 13.18 -2.11 -4.58
CA ASN A 36 14.33 -2.29 -5.46
C ASN A 36 15.02 -3.65 -5.29
N ASP A 37 15.13 -4.16 -4.06
CA ASP A 37 15.70 -5.48 -3.80
C ASP A 37 14.81 -6.60 -4.36
N ILE A 38 13.48 -6.46 -4.27
CA ILE A 38 12.50 -7.38 -4.89
C ILE A 38 12.64 -7.34 -6.42
N ASP A 39 12.71 -6.14 -6.99
CA ASP A 39 12.85 -5.93 -8.43
C ASP A 39 14.13 -6.53 -9.01
N ALA A 40 15.25 -6.41 -8.29
CA ALA A 40 16.55 -6.95 -8.67
C ALA A 40 16.64 -8.47 -8.48
N ASN A 41 15.75 -9.06 -7.66
CA ASN A 41 15.76 -10.50 -7.43
C ASN A 41 15.28 -11.25 -8.68
N LYS A 42 16.14 -12.14 -9.20
CA LYS A 42 15.90 -12.91 -10.43
C LYS A 42 14.65 -13.81 -10.38
N ASP A 43 14.24 -14.24 -9.18
CA ASP A 43 13.15 -15.17 -8.92
C ASP A 43 11.80 -14.43 -8.73
N PHE A 44 11.83 -13.14 -8.35
CA PHE A 44 10.64 -12.34 -8.06
C PHE A 44 10.37 -11.32 -9.17
N ARG A 45 11.33 -10.42 -9.41
CA ARG A 45 11.24 -9.30 -10.36
C ARG A 45 10.08 -8.35 -10.06
N LYS A 46 9.88 -7.38 -10.95
CA LYS A 46 8.79 -6.38 -10.92
C LYS A 46 7.39 -6.92 -10.73
N ALA A 47 7.14 -8.17 -11.14
CA ALA A 47 5.82 -8.76 -10.98
C ALA A 47 5.47 -8.99 -9.50
N ALA A 48 6.46 -9.30 -8.66
CA ALA A 48 6.24 -9.49 -7.23
C ALA A 48 5.94 -8.16 -6.51
N ASP A 49 6.65 -7.10 -6.87
CA ASP A 49 6.38 -5.73 -6.42
C ASP A 49 4.93 -5.30 -6.75
N LEU A 50 4.58 -5.37 -8.04
CA LEU A 50 3.22 -5.05 -8.51
C LEU A 50 2.14 -5.87 -7.79
N ASN A 51 2.33 -7.18 -7.63
CA ASN A 51 1.37 -8.04 -6.94
C ASN A 51 1.26 -7.72 -5.44
N TYR A 52 2.38 -7.43 -4.77
CA TYR A 52 2.39 -7.02 -3.37
C TYR A 52 1.48 -5.81 -3.18
N HIS A 53 1.62 -4.83 -4.05
CA HIS A 53 0.83 -3.64 -3.96
C HIS A 53 -0.65 -3.83 -4.28
N LEU A 54 -0.99 -4.54 -5.35
CA LEU A 54 -2.38 -4.82 -5.72
C LEU A 54 -3.12 -5.52 -4.57
N ILE A 55 -2.50 -6.54 -3.98
CA ILE A 55 -3.07 -7.30 -2.87
C ILE A 55 -3.21 -6.42 -1.63
N SER A 56 -2.17 -5.64 -1.30
CA SER A 56 -2.18 -4.79 -0.11
C SER A 56 -3.20 -3.66 -0.22
N ASN A 57 -3.32 -3.03 -1.38
CA ASN A 57 -4.32 -1.98 -1.63
C ASN A 57 -5.75 -2.53 -1.49
N GLN A 58 -6.03 -3.71 -2.06
CA GLN A 58 -7.32 -4.36 -1.91
C GLN A 58 -7.62 -4.69 -0.44
N ALA A 59 -6.67 -5.30 0.27
CA ALA A 59 -6.85 -5.70 1.67
C ALA A 59 -7.15 -4.50 2.59
N PHE A 60 -6.46 -3.37 2.38
CA PHE A 60 -6.68 -2.17 3.18
C PHE A 60 -7.93 -1.38 2.76
N TYR A 61 -8.30 -1.42 1.48
CA TYR A 61 -9.61 -0.94 1.05
C TYR A 61 -10.73 -1.72 1.74
N ASP A 62 -10.67 -3.06 1.72
CA ASP A 62 -11.68 -3.92 2.37
C ASP A 62 -11.74 -3.67 3.89
N LEU A 63 -10.58 -3.52 4.53
CA LEU A 63 -10.48 -3.14 5.94
C LEU A 63 -11.11 -1.77 6.20
N ALA A 64 -10.88 -0.78 5.34
CA ALA A 64 -11.49 0.54 5.44
C ALA A 64 -13.02 0.44 5.34
N GLN A 65 -13.53 -0.37 4.42
CA GLN A 65 -14.97 -0.62 4.26
C GLN A 65 -15.59 -1.26 5.50
N ALA A 66 -14.91 -2.25 6.10
CA ALA A 66 -15.33 -2.93 7.32
C ALA A 66 -15.32 -2.00 8.55
N LEU A 67 -14.40 -1.03 8.58
CA LEU A 67 -14.33 0.00 9.62
C LEU A 67 -15.31 1.17 9.41
N GLY A 68 -16.07 1.18 8.30
CA GLY A 68 -17.01 2.25 7.98
C GLY A 68 -16.37 3.52 7.37
N ALA A 69 -15.09 3.47 6.97
CA ALA A 69 -14.39 4.57 6.31
C ALA A 69 -14.78 4.66 4.82
N LYS A 70 -16.01 5.10 4.54
CA LYS A 70 -16.60 5.11 3.19
C LYS A 70 -15.97 6.12 2.21
N ASN A 71 -15.13 7.01 2.72
CA ASN A 71 -14.37 7.97 1.93
C ASN A 71 -13.09 7.40 1.32
N VAL A 72 -12.77 6.13 1.59
CA VAL A 72 -11.58 5.46 1.04
C VAL A 72 -11.94 4.77 -0.28
N SER A 73 -11.19 5.09 -1.34
CA SER A 73 -11.25 4.44 -2.65
C SER A 73 -10.08 3.48 -2.85
N LEU A 74 -10.34 2.43 -3.63
CA LEU A 74 -9.30 1.51 -4.08
C LEU A 74 -8.44 2.20 -5.14
N SER A 75 -7.11 2.14 -4.99
CA SER A 75 -6.20 2.62 -6.04
C SER A 75 -6.40 1.83 -7.35
N PRO A 76 -6.56 2.51 -8.50
CA PRO A 76 -6.83 1.85 -9.77
C PRO A 76 -5.66 1.00 -10.28
N VAL A 77 -4.42 1.34 -9.93
CA VAL A 77 -3.21 0.62 -10.35
C VAL A 77 -2.03 1.05 -9.46
N HIS A 78 -0.95 0.25 -9.46
CA HIS A 78 0.41 0.80 -9.38
C HIS A 78 0.80 1.42 -10.72
#